data_AF-C8NEK7-F1
#
_entry.id   AF-C8NEK7-F1
#
_cell.length_a   1.000
_cell.length_b   1.000
_cell.length_c   1.000
_cell.angle_alpha   90.00
_cell.angle_beta   90.00
_cell.angle_gamma   90.00
#
_symmetry.space_group_name_H-M   'P 1'
#
loop_
_entity.id
_entity.type
_entity.pdbx_description
1 polymer ?
#
loop_
_entity_poly.entity_id
_entity_poly.type
_entity_poly.pdbx_seq_one_letter_code
_entity_poly.pdbx_strand_id
1 'polypeptide(L)' 'MQLVELRLETGLSQRKYAKANELMQNKVSNLEKGRSNPRLSTIIEMAAKNGYKVELKYTK' A
#
# COMPACT_ATOMS: atom_id res chain seq x y z
N MET A 1 6.85 -8.10 3.57
CA MET A 1 6.90 -6.78 2.90
C MET A 1 5.46 -6.36 2.67
N GLN A 2 5.08 -5.22 3.26
CA GLN A 2 3.80 -5.02 3.97
C GLN A 2 2.60 -4.62 3.09
N LEU A 3 2.79 -4.28 1.81
CA LEU A 3 1.73 -3.68 0.97
C LEU A 3 0.72 -4.68 0.37
N VAL A 4 1.16 -5.90 0.04
CA VAL A 4 0.24 -6.95 -0.44
C VAL A 4 -0.64 -7.45 0.70
N GLU A 5 -0.03 -7.69 1.86
CA GLU A 5 -0.71 -8.13 3.10
C GLU A 5 -1.79 -7.13 3.53
N LEU A 6 -1.45 -5.83 3.53
CA LEU A 6 -2.39 -4.71 3.74
C LEU A 6 -3.68 -4.84 2.90
N ARG A 7 -3.56 -5.19 1.61
CA ARG A 7 -4.75 -5.40 0.78
C ARG A 7 -5.45 -6.71 1.13
N LEU A 8 -4.71 -7.80 1.31
CA LEU A 8 -5.30 -9.12 1.55
C LEU A 8 -6.14 -9.14 2.83
N GLU A 9 -5.72 -8.43 3.87
CA GLU A 9 -6.47 -8.29 5.14
C GLU A 9 -7.84 -7.61 4.96
N THR A 10 -8.00 -6.76 3.94
CA THR A 10 -9.29 -6.16 3.61
C THR A 10 -10.24 -7.09 2.84
N GLY A 11 -9.74 -8.23 2.33
CA GLY A 11 -10.48 -9.11 1.42
C GLY A 11 -10.79 -8.50 0.05
N LEU A 12 -10.21 -7.33 -0.28
CA LEU A 12 -10.51 -6.61 -1.52
C LEU A 12 -9.63 -7.07 -2.69
N SER A 13 -10.23 -7.16 -3.88
CA SER A 13 -9.49 -7.18 -5.14
C SER A 13 -8.68 -5.89 -5.32
N GLN A 14 -7.61 -5.92 -6.12
CA GLN A 14 -6.80 -4.73 -6.43
C GLN A 14 -7.63 -3.54 -6.91
N ARG A 15 -8.67 -3.77 -7.72
CA ARG A 15 -9.56 -2.70 -8.22
C ARG A 15 -10.37 -2.06 -7.10
N LYS A 16 -10.97 -2.86 -6.23
CA LYS A 16 -11.76 -2.35 -5.10
C LYS A 16 -10.88 -1.64 -4.08
N TYR A 17 -9.69 -2.19 -3.80
CA TYR A 17 -8.70 -1.59 -2.91
C TYR A 17 -8.19 -0.25 -3.44
N ALA A 18 -7.92 -0.17 -4.76
CA ALA A 18 -7.53 1.07 -5.40
C ALA A 18 -8.62 2.15 -5.25
N LYS A 19 -9.89 1.80 -5.47
CA LYS A 19 -11.01 2.71 -5.26
C LYS A 19 -11.10 3.20 -3.81
N ALA A 20 -10.94 2.31 -2.83
CA ALA A 20 -10.98 2.66 -1.40
C ALA A 20 -9.82 3.61 -0.99
N ASN A 21 -8.67 3.50 -1.66
CA ASN A 21 -7.49 4.31 -1.38
C ASN A 21 -7.33 5.53 -2.31
N GLU A 22 -8.30 5.77 -3.21
CA GLU A 22 -8.26 6.84 -4.24
C GLU A 22 -7.04 6.71 -5.15
N LEU A 23 -6.72 5.47 -5.53
CA LEU A 23 -5.64 5.10 -6.44
C LEU A 23 -6.21 4.49 -7.72
N MET A 24 -5.40 4.50 -8.78
CA MET A 24 -5.64 3.68 -9.95
C MET A 24 -5.21 2.22 -9.68
N GLN A 25 -5.93 1.24 -10.24
CA GLN A 25 -5.62 -0.17 -10.04
C GLN A 25 -4.22 -0.55 -10.55
N ASN A 26 -3.75 0.06 -11.65
CA ASN A 26 -2.40 -0.15 -12.16
C ASN A 26 -1.32 0.25 -11.14
N LYS A 27 -1.57 1.31 -10.35
CA LYS A 27 -0.68 1.78 -9.30
C LYS A 27 -0.59 0.76 -8.16
N VAL A 28 -1.73 0.19 -7.74
CA VAL A 28 -1.76 -0.92 -6.77
C VAL A 28 -1.00 -2.14 -7.30
N SER A 29 -1.23 -2.54 -8.56
CA SER A 29 -0.49 -3.65 -9.17
C SER A 29 1.02 -3.41 -9.22
N ASN A 30 1.47 -2.19 -9.54
CA ASN A 30 2.89 -1.87 -9.59
C ASN A 30 3.55 -1.88 -8.20
N LEU A 31 2.83 -1.37 -7.18
CA LEU A 31 3.25 -1.43 -5.79
C LEU A 31 3.42 -2.88 -5.32
N GLU A 32 2.44 -3.74 -5.59
CA GLU A 32 2.47 -5.16 -5.18
C GLU A 32 3.56 -5.97 -5.88
N LYS A 33 3.90 -5.61 -7.13
CA LYS A 33 4.95 -6.28 -7.92
C LYS A 33 6.35 -5.71 -7.71
N GLY A 34 6.50 -4.68 -6.86
CA GLY A 34 7.79 -3.98 -6.69
C GLY A 34 8.26 -3.23 -7.94
N ARG A 35 7.36 -2.92 -8.88
CA ARG A 35 7.67 -2.22 -10.15
C ARG A 35 7.50 -0.70 -10.05
N SER A 36 7.42 -0.17 -8.84
CA SER A 36 7.28 1.26 -8.56
C SER A 36 8.21 1.67 -7.44
N ASN A 37 8.69 2.91 -7.49
CA ASN A 37 9.38 3.57 -6.39
C ASN A 37 8.44 4.63 -5.76
N PRO A 38 7.46 4.24 -4.93
CA PRO A 38 6.57 5.20 -4.30
C PRO A 38 7.35 6.09 -3.33
N ARG A 39 6.89 7.34 -3.19
CA ARG A 39 7.35 8.19 -2.09
C ARG A 39 6.97 7.55 -0.76
N LEU A 40 7.84 7.70 0.24
CA LEU A 40 7.54 7.24 1.61
C LEU A 40 6.20 7.81 2.12
N SER A 41 5.88 9.06 1.80
CA SER A 41 4.59 9.68 2.14
C SER A 41 3.40 8.92 1.58
N THR A 42 3.49 8.38 0.36
CA THR A 42 2.44 7.55 -0.24
C THR A 42 2.23 6.25 0.54
N ILE A 43 3.31 5.64 1.03
CA ILE A 43 3.20 4.42 1.86
C ILE A 43 2.53 4.76 3.20
N ILE A 44 2.91 5.88 3.83
CA ILE A 44 2.33 6.34 5.10
C ILE A 44 0.83 6.62 4.95
N GLU A 45 0.42 7.36 3.92
CA GLU A 45 -0.99 7.67 3.64
C GLU A 45 -1.82 6.40 3.41
N MET A 46 -1.29 5.45 2.63
CA MET A 46 -1.96 4.17 2.41
C MET A 46 -2.10 3.38 3.71
N ALA A 47 -1.05 3.25 4.51
CA ALA A 47 -1.12 2.56 5.78
C ALA A 47 -2.18 3.18 6.70
N ALA A 48 -2.18 4.51 6.83
CA ALA A 48 -3.14 5.24 7.65
C ALA A 48 -4.59 5.02 7.21
N LYS A 49 -4.87 5.07 5.89
CA LYS A 49 -6.20 4.78 5.33
C LYS A 49 -6.70 3.36 5.63
N ASN A 50 -5.78 2.42 5.90
CA ASN A 50 -6.11 1.03 6.20
C ASN A 50 -5.99 0.71 7.70
N GLY A 51 -5.79 1.70 8.58
CA GLY A 51 -5.71 1.52 10.03
C GLY A 51 -4.34 1.12 10.56
N TYR A 52 -3.29 1.24 9.75
CA TYR A 52 -1.92 0.88 10.11
C TYR A 52 -1.04 2.11 10.32
N LYS A 53 -0.05 1.95 11.21
CA LYS A 53 1.03 2.92 11.40
C LYS A 53 2.31 2.38 10.78
N VAL A 54 3.00 3.21 10.00
CA VAL A 54 4.33 2.88 9.48
C VAL A 54 5.38 3.11 10.58
N GLU A 55 6.20 2.11 10.84
CA GLU A 55 7.38 2.22 11.70
C GLU A 55 8.66 2.15 10.85
N LEU A 56 9.57 3.09 11.07
CA LEU A 56 10.90 3.10 10.45
C LEU A 56 11.91 2.58 11.47
N LYS A 57 12.61 1.50 11.12
CA LYS A 57 13.72 0.97 11.90
C LYS A 57 15.00 1.21 11.13
N TYR A 58 15.90 2.01 11.71
CA TYR A 58 17.23 2.23 11.18
C TYR A 58 18.16 1.16 11.74
N THR A 59 19.02 0.62 10.88
CA THR A 59 20.12 -0.26 11.27
C THR A 59 21.44 0.45 10.97
N LYS A 60 22.43 0.24 11.83
CA LYS A 60 23.76 0.86 11.72
C LYS A 60 24.61 0.12 10.68
#